data_AF-A0A3N5L2Q9-F1
#
_entry.id   AF-A0A3N5L2Q9-F1
#
_cell.length_a   1.000
_cell.length_b   1.000
_cell.length_c   1.000
_cell.angle_alpha   90.00
_cell.angle_beta   90.00
_cell.angle_gamma   90.00
#
_symmetry.space_group_name_H-M   'P 1'
#
loop_
_entity.id
_entity.type
_entity.pdbx_description
1 polymer ?
#
loop_
_entity_poly.entity_id
_entity_poly.type
_entity_poly.pdbx_seq_one_letter_code
_entity_poly.pdbx_strand_id
1 'polypeptide(L)'
;MTPVWLPPREFVQSPEACGRAYSATEAEAYTRWLATHHYENFHVVSILLPQRLHQDFFNVYAFCRWADDLGDEMGDRAESERLLAWWGDELEGLYQGRASHPVFVAL
;
A
#
# COMPACT_ATOMS: atom_id res chain seq x y z
N MET A 1 16.70 -13.87 2.06
CA MET A 1 15.40 -14.30 1.49
C MET A 1 14.64 -13.02 1.19
N THR A 2 14.26 -12.78 -0.06
CA THR A 2 13.45 -11.61 -0.43
C THR A 2 12.09 -11.75 0.27
N PRO A 3 11.55 -10.72 0.94
CA PRO A 3 10.22 -10.81 1.51
C PRO A 3 9.22 -11.12 0.40
N VAL A 4 8.32 -12.08 0.64
CA VAL A 4 7.17 -12.29 -0.24
C VAL A 4 6.18 -11.18 0.13
N TRP A 5 6.02 -10.22 -0.77
CA TRP A 5 5.03 -9.15 -0.61
C TRP A 5 3.65 -9.66 -1.03
N LEU A 6 2.61 -9.17 -0.35
CA LEU A 6 1.23 -9.53 -0.62
C LEU A 6 0.48 -8.35 -1.25
N PRO A 7 -0.34 -8.59 -2.29
CA PRO A 7 -1.32 -7.60 -2.75
C PRO A 7 -2.36 -7.32 -1.65
N PRO A 8 -3.15 -6.24 -1.76
CA PRO A 8 -4.08 -5.82 -0.72
C PRO A 8 -5.03 -6.93 -0.23
N ARG A 9 -5.61 -7.70 -1.16
CA ARG A 9 -6.55 -8.78 -0.86
C ARG A 9 -5.94 -9.89 -0.02
N GLU A 10 -4.76 -10.36 -0.37
CA GLU A 10 -4.05 -11.40 0.39
C GLU A 10 -3.46 -10.85 1.69
N PHE A 11 -3.07 -9.57 1.70
CA PHE A 11 -2.55 -8.92 2.89
C PHE A 11 -3.59 -8.89 4.01
N VAL A 12 -4.82 -8.44 3.73
CA VAL A 12 -5.88 -8.37 4.75
C VAL A 12 -6.29 -9.76 5.29
N GLN A 13 -5.98 -10.82 4.55
CA GLN A 13 -6.21 -12.21 4.93
C GLN A 13 -5.04 -12.82 5.70
N SER A 14 -3.91 -12.12 5.83
CA SER A 14 -2.68 -12.60 6.46
C SER A 14 -2.47 -11.98 7.84
N PRO A 15 -2.75 -12.71 8.95
CA PRO A 15 -2.49 -12.21 10.30
C PRO A 15 -1.01 -11.90 10.54
N GLU A 16 -0.10 -12.63 9.87
CA GLU A 16 1.34 -12.40 9.96
C GLU A 16 1.73 -11.05 9.34
N ALA A 17 1.19 -10.71 8.18
CA ALA A 17 1.46 -9.42 7.53
C ALA A 17 0.88 -8.25 8.34
N CYS A 18 -0.37 -8.39 8.81
CA CYS A 18 -1.02 -7.36 9.63
C CYS A 18 -0.33 -7.14 10.99
N GLY A 19 0.23 -8.21 11.59
CA GLY A 19 0.90 -8.14 12.90
C GLY A 19 2.38 -7.75 12.85
N ARG A 20 2.96 -7.60 11.65
CA ARG A 20 4.37 -7.28 11.47
C ARG A 20 4.63 -5.78 11.59
N ALA A 21 5.69 -5.42 12.30
CA ALA A 21 6.25 -4.08 12.24
C ALA A 21 7.16 -3.94 11.01
N TYR A 22 6.97 -2.87 10.24
CA TYR A 22 7.77 -2.56 9.06
C TYR A 22 8.73 -1.41 9.34
N SER A 23 9.98 -1.53 8.93
CA SER A 23 10.91 -0.41 8.86
C SER A 23 10.60 0.48 7.64
N ALA A 24 11.07 1.73 7.65
CA ALA A 24 10.92 2.66 6.53
C ALA A 24 11.46 2.07 5.20
N THR A 25 12.60 1.39 5.24
CA THR A 25 13.19 0.76 4.05
C THR A 25 12.34 -0.40 3.53
N GLU A 26 11.75 -1.22 4.40
CA GLU A 26 10.84 -2.30 3.99
C GLU A 26 9.52 -1.74 3.45
N ALA A 27 9.01 -0.68 4.06
CA ALA A 27 7.83 0.05 3.64
C ALA A 27 8.00 0.64 2.24
N GLU A 28 9.10 1.34 1.97
CA GLU A 28 9.43 1.85 0.63
C GLU A 28 9.61 0.73 -0.40
N ALA A 29 10.20 -0.40 0.00
CA ALA A 29 10.34 -1.57 -0.87
C ALA A 29 8.98 -2.19 -1.21
N TYR A 30 8.06 -2.24 -0.26
CA TYR A 30 6.69 -2.71 -0.45
C TYR A 30 5.92 -1.81 -1.42
N THR A 31 5.92 -0.49 -1.21
CA THR A 31 5.18 0.45 -2.08
C THR A 31 5.74 0.46 -3.49
N ARG A 32 7.06 0.37 -3.65
CA ARG A 32 7.72 0.22 -4.95
C ARG A 32 7.35 -1.10 -5.63
N TRP A 33 7.36 -2.20 -4.91
CA TRP A 33 6.93 -3.50 -5.45
C TRP A 33 5.47 -3.41 -5.92
N LEU A 34 4.57 -2.92 -5.07
CA LEU A 34 3.14 -2.83 -5.40
C LEU A 34 2.91 -1.96 -6.64
N ALA A 35 3.56 -0.79 -6.71
CA ALA A 35 3.45 0.13 -7.83
C ALA A 35 3.99 -0.42 -9.15
N THR A 36 5.03 -1.26 -9.10
CA THR A 36 5.63 -1.86 -10.31
C THR A 36 4.97 -3.19 -10.70
N HIS A 37 4.28 -3.85 -9.78
CA HIS A 37 3.63 -5.14 -10.01
C HIS A 37 2.21 -5.00 -10.59
N HIS A 38 1.45 -3.97 -10.17
CA HIS A 38 0.07 -3.74 -10.65
C HIS A 38 -0.05 -2.83 -11.88
N TYR A 39 1.01 -2.11 -12.27
CA TYR A 39 0.95 -1.13 -13.37
C TYR A 39 1.80 -1.55 -14.57
N GLU A 40 1.17 -2.19 -15.56
CA GLU A 40 1.83 -2.54 -16.83
C GLU A 40 2.20 -1.31 -17.70
N ASN A 41 1.63 -0.12 -17.45
CA ASN A 41 1.82 1.09 -18.29
C ASN A 41 2.73 2.18 -17.70
N PHE A 42 3.53 1.86 -16.67
CA PHE A 42 4.34 2.85 -15.92
C PHE A 42 5.41 3.57 -16.75
N HIS A 43 5.73 3.07 -17.94
CA HIS A 43 6.72 3.68 -18.83
C HIS A 43 6.37 5.13 -19.23
N VAL A 44 5.09 5.52 -19.29
CA VAL A 44 4.71 6.86 -19.78
C VAL A 44 4.78 7.92 -18.67
N VAL A 45 4.38 7.58 -17.44
CA VAL A 45 4.40 8.52 -16.30
C VAL A 45 5.81 8.70 -15.72
N SER A 46 6.63 7.64 -15.73
CA SER A 46 8.00 7.68 -15.19
C SER A 46 8.99 8.50 -16.03
N ILE A 47 8.75 8.67 -17.34
CA ILE A 47 9.62 9.48 -18.22
C ILE A 47 9.54 10.97 -17.85
N LEU A 48 8.38 11.45 -17.40
CA LEU A 48 8.17 12.87 -17.07
C LEU A 48 8.50 13.20 -15.61
N LEU A 49 8.53 12.20 -14.73
CA LEU A 49 8.81 12.38 -13.32
C LEU A 49 10.31 12.25 -13.03
N PRO A 50 10.98 13.25 -12.41
CA PRO A 50 12.37 13.13 -12.01
C PRO A 50 12.62 11.91 -11.13
N GLN A 51 13.72 11.19 -11.37
CA GLN A 51 14.06 9.94 -10.68
C GLN A 51 14.01 10.03 -9.15
N ARG A 52 14.40 11.18 -8.59
CA ARG A 52 14.38 11.41 -7.13
C ARG A 52 12.98 11.34 -6.51
N LEU A 53 11.92 11.57 -7.29
CA LEU A 53 10.52 11.60 -6.83
C LEU A 53 9.81 10.26 -7.06
N HIS A 54 10.48 9.27 -7.64
CA HIS A 54 9.84 7.99 -7.96
C HIS A 54 9.36 7.28 -6.70
N GLN A 55 10.15 7.28 -5.62
CA GLN A 55 9.74 6.64 -4.37
C GLN A 55 8.53 7.32 -3.74
N ASP A 56 8.52 8.65 -3.66
CA ASP A 56 7.37 9.41 -3.14
C ASP A 56 6.10 9.09 -3.95
N PHE A 57 6.24 8.99 -5.27
CA PHE A 57 5.13 8.60 -6.13
C PHE A 57 4.67 7.17 -5.88
N PHE A 58 5.58 6.21 -5.68
CA PHE A 58 5.20 4.83 -5.33
C PHE A 58 4.43 4.78 -4.01
N ASN A 59 4.80 5.60 -3.02
CA ASN A 59 4.13 5.65 -1.73
C ASN A 59 2.67 6.13 -1.87
N VAL A 60 2.46 7.24 -2.59
CA VAL A 60 1.11 7.78 -2.86
C VAL A 60 0.30 6.83 -3.75
N TYR A 61 0.91 6.28 -4.79
CA TYR A 61 0.26 5.32 -5.68
C TYR A 61 -0.20 4.08 -4.91
N ALA A 62 0.64 3.53 -4.03
CA ALA A 62 0.32 2.36 -3.23
C ALA A 62 -0.90 2.63 -2.31
N PHE A 63 -1.00 3.84 -1.74
CA PHE A 63 -2.19 4.24 -0.98
C PHE A 63 -3.47 4.22 -1.81
N CYS A 64 -3.43 4.81 -3.01
CA CYS A 64 -4.59 4.83 -3.90
C CYS A 64 -4.97 3.41 -4.37
N ARG A 65 -3.99 2.58 -4.72
CA ARG A 65 -4.23 1.20 -5.17
C ARG A 65 -4.84 0.34 -4.06
N TRP A 66 -4.43 0.53 -2.82
CA TRP A 66 -5.09 -0.12 -1.68
C TRP A 66 -6.56 0.27 -1.57
N ALA A 67 -6.89 1.56 -1.63
CA ALA A 67 -8.28 2.00 -1.57
C ALA A 67 -9.14 1.44 -2.73
N ASP A 68 -8.58 1.38 -3.94
CA ASP A 68 -9.18 0.79 -5.14
C ASP A 68 -9.49 -0.71 -4.93
N ASP A 69 -8.49 -1.50 -4.50
CA ASP A 69 -8.65 -2.95 -4.31
C ASP A 69 -9.64 -3.29 -3.21
N LEU A 70 -9.63 -2.53 -2.11
CA LEU A 70 -10.60 -2.68 -1.04
C LEU A 70 -12.03 -2.40 -1.51
N GLY A 71 -12.22 -1.46 -2.44
CA GLY A 71 -13.52 -1.14 -3.03
C GLY A 71 -14.00 -2.16 -4.05
N ASP A 72 -13.12 -2.59 -4.95
CA ASP A 72 -13.51 -3.33 -6.16
C ASP A 72 -13.29 -4.83 -6.06
N GLU A 73 -12.27 -5.28 -5.31
CA GLU A 73 -11.78 -6.66 -5.38
C GLU A 73 -12.18 -7.54 -4.19
N MET A 74 -12.93 -7.05 -3.19
CA MET A 74 -13.29 -7.86 -2.01
C MET A 74 -14.47 -8.81 -2.27
N GLY A 75 -15.37 -8.48 -3.21
CA GLY A 75 -16.49 -9.33 -3.61
C GLY A 75 -17.70 -9.32 -2.66
N ASP A 76 -17.62 -8.63 -1.52
CA ASP A 76 -18.73 -8.34 -0.62
C ASP A 76 -18.71 -6.86 -0.23
N ARG A 77 -19.87 -6.19 -0.36
CA ARG A 77 -20.00 -4.76 -0.10
C ARG A 77 -19.77 -4.43 1.38
N ALA A 78 -20.33 -5.23 2.29
CA ALA A 78 -20.20 -4.96 3.72
C ALA A 78 -18.74 -5.10 4.16
N GLU A 79 -18.02 -6.09 3.64
CA GLU A 79 -16.60 -6.26 3.87
C GLU A 79 -15.77 -5.12 3.26
N SER A 80 -16.06 -4.67 2.03
CA SER A 80 -15.42 -3.49 1.45
C SER A 80 -15.61 -2.24 2.33
N GLU A 81 -16.84 -1.97 2.79
CA GLU A 81 -17.13 -0.83 3.67
C GLU A 81 -16.35 -0.94 5.00
N ARG A 82 -16.27 -2.15 5.58
CA ARG A 82 -15.50 -2.41 6.81
C ARG A 82 -13.99 -2.17 6.60
N LEU A 83 -13.43 -2.66 5.50
CA LEU A 83 -12.00 -2.54 5.21
C LEU A 83 -11.62 -1.11 4.81
N LEU A 84 -12.47 -0.39 4.08
CA LEU A 84 -12.26 1.03 3.78
C LEU A 84 -12.31 1.89 5.05
N ALA A 85 -13.20 1.57 5.99
CA ALA A 85 -13.21 2.21 7.30
C ALA A 85 -11.89 1.95 8.06
N TRP A 86 -11.42 0.70 8.10
CA TRP A 86 -10.11 0.35 8.67
C TRP A 86 -8.96 1.10 7.98
N TRP A 87 -8.98 1.23 6.65
CA TRP A 87 -7.97 1.98 5.89
C TRP A 87 -7.96 3.47 6.27
N GLY A 88 -9.13 4.05 6.50
CA GLY A 88 -9.27 5.41 7.04
C GLY A 88 -8.70 5.55 8.45
N ASP A 89 -8.92 4.57 9.32
CA ASP A 89 -8.37 4.56 10.68
C ASP A 89 -6.84 4.46 10.70
N GLU A 90 -6.24 3.71 9.77
CA GLU A 90 -4.78 3.66 9.60
C GLU A 90 -4.21 5.01 9.13
N LEU A 91 -4.90 5.72 8.24
CA LEU A 91 -4.52 7.07 7.81
C LEU A 91 -4.57 8.07 8.98
N GLU A 92 -5.62 8.03 9.79
CA GLU A 92 -5.67 8.83 11.02
C GLU A 92 -4.54 8.42 11.99
N GLY A 93 -4.24 7.13 12.07
CA GLY A 93 -3.10 6.60 12.81
C GLY A 93 -1.76 7.19 12.38
N LEU A 94 -1.53 7.33 11.08
CA LEU A 94 -0.36 8.01 10.53
C LEU A 94 -0.23 9.43 11.05
N TYR A 95 -1.29 10.24 10.97
CA TYR A 95 -1.26 11.64 11.45
C TYR A 95 -1.01 11.75 12.96
N GLN A 96 -1.31 10.70 13.71
CA GLN A 96 -1.03 10.61 15.14
C GLN A 96 0.34 9.97 15.46
N GLY A 97 1.16 9.65 14.46
CA GLY A 97 2.49 9.05 14.63
C GLY A 97 2.46 7.56 15.00
N ARG A 98 1.37 6.85 14.66
CA ARG A 98 1.10 5.44 15.00
C ARG A 98 1.09 4.52 13.78
N ALA A 99 1.78 4.89 12.70
CA ALA A 99 1.78 4.11 11.46
C ALA A 99 2.40 2.72 11.66
N SER A 100 1.63 1.67 11.35
CA SER A 100 2.06 0.27 11.42
C SER A 100 2.08 -0.41 10.05
N HIS A 101 1.09 -0.12 9.21
CA HIS A 101 0.97 -0.72 7.90
C HIS A 101 2.03 -0.14 6.92
N PRO A 102 2.66 -0.96 6.06
CA PRO A 102 3.84 -0.55 5.29
C PRO A 102 3.58 0.64 4.37
N VAL A 103 2.37 0.80 3.81
CA VAL A 103 2.04 1.98 3.01
C VAL A 103 2.13 3.27 3.83
N PHE A 104 1.61 3.27 5.06
CA PHE A 104 1.61 4.46 5.90
C PHE A 104 2.96 4.69 6.57
N VAL A 105 3.75 3.65 6.83
CA VAL A 105 5.15 3.83 7.29
C VAL A 105 6.02 4.51 6.22
N ALA A 106 5.68 4.36 4.94
CA ALA A 106 6.38 5.00 3.83
C ALA A 106 5.87 6.43 3.51
N LEU A 107 4.68 6.81 3.97
CA LEU A 107 4.05 8.11 3.71
C LEU A 107 4.48 9.17 4.73
#